data_AF-A0AAV4RQD1-F1
#
_entry.id   AF-A0AAV4RQD1-F1
#
_cell.length_a   1.000
_cell.length_b   1.000
_cell.length_c   1.000
_cell.angle_alpha   90.00
_cell.angle_beta   90.00
_cell.angle_gamma   90.00
#
_symmetry.space_group_name_H-M   'P 1'
#
loop_
_entity.id
_entity.type
_entity.pdbx_description
1 polymer ?
#
loop_
_entity_poly.entity_id
_entity_poly.type
_entity_poly.pdbx_seq_one_letter_code
_entity_poly.pdbx_strand_id
1 'polypeptide(L)'
;MKKGYLEFDFFLLFVYISLNLQFTMAKHPHHHRVQNKDCHRCPPGFGVERHCSRFHDTECGACAADHYSSHVSAWRPCYPCSRCGAGLYVAHKCTANRDTVCDSCHTYRGPHNEDFYERCVKPLLDSATNATDSVHSQSSHAKESESVVAVDIARGVPASVIVASGVVIGTIAVVLLAACFIATRRKNCRRVDQRYPYIAVSTKEAVML
;
A
#
# COMPACT_ATOMS: atom_id res chain seq x y z
N MET A 1 53.77 34.44 17.45
CA MET A 1 53.39 33.14 16.83
C MET A 1 52.66 32.28 17.88
N LYS A 2 52.00 31.16 17.50
CA LYS A 2 51.08 30.33 18.33
C LYS A 2 49.62 30.84 18.50
N LYS A 3 48.89 31.03 17.38
CA LYS A 3 47.40 31.08 17.39
C LYS A 3 46.71 29.95 16.61
N GLY A 4 47.42 29.23 15.73
CA GLY A 4 46.82 28.18 14.88
C GLY A 4 46.85 26.75 15.44
N TYR A 5 47.60 26.47 16.51
CA TYR A 5 47.69 25.12 17.08
C TYR A 5 46.43 24.73 17.89
N LEU A 6 45.89 25.65 18.69
CA LEU A 6 44.78 25.37 19.59
C LEU A 6 43.50 24.98 18.84
N GLU A 7 43.22 25.64 17.70
CA GLU A 7 42.12 25.29 16.78
C GLU A 7 42.26 23.83 16.28
N PHE A 8 43.47 23.43 15.87
CA PHE A 8 43.76 22.10 15.34
C PHE A 8 43.54 20.99 16.38
N ASP A 9 43.93 21.21 17.63
CA ASP A 9 43.68 20.25 18.72
C ASP A 9 42.17 20.06 18.96
N PHE A 10 41.35 21.12 18.89
CA PHE A 10 39.89 20.98 18.99
C PHE A 10 39.29 20.17 17.82
N PHE A 11 39.78 20.35 16.59
CA PHE A 11 39.33 19.52 15.45
C PHE A 11 39.70 18.04 15.64
N LEU A 12 40.92 17.74 16.09
CA LEU A 12 41.36 16.36 16.35
C LEU A 12 40.55 15.72 17.49
N LEU A 13 40.28 16.48 18.57
CA LEU A 13 39.44 16.03 19.68
C LEU A 13 38.00 15.72 19.22
N PHE A 14 37.41 16.57 18.38
CA PHE A 14 36.04 16.38 17.89
C PHE A 14 35.94 15.19 16.92
N VAL A 15 36.95 14.97 16.07
CA VAL A 15 37.07 13.77 15.23
C VAL A 15 37.23 12.52 16.09
N TYR A 16 38.09 12.54 17.11
CA TYR A 16 38.27 11.43 18.04
C TYR A 16 36.97 11.06 18.77
N ILE A 17 36.24 12.04 19.31
CA ILE A 17 34.93 11.83 19.95
C ILE A 17 33.92 11.25 18.93
N SER A 18 33.90 11.75 17.69
CA SER A 18 33.00 11.29 16.63
C SER A 18 33.30 9.85 16.16
N LEU A 19 34.56 9.41 16.24
CA LEU A 19 34.96 8.02 15.98
C LEU A 19 34.54 7.09 17.12
N ASN A 20 34.77 7.48 18.37
CA ASN A 20 34.44 6.66 19.54
C ASN A 20 32.92 6.53 19.79
N LEU A 21 32.12 7.55 19.42
CA LEU A 21 30.65 7.53 19.60
C LEU A 21 29.92 6.43 18.78
N GLN A 22 30.61 5.76 17.86
CA GLN A 22 30.03 4.66 17.06
C GLN A 22 29.94 3.32 17.82
N PHE A 23 30.62 3.17 18.98
CA PHE A 23 30.84 1.87 19.61
C PHE A 23 29.78 1.40 20.61
N THR A 24 28.82 2.24 21.02
CA THR A 24 27.79 1.88 22.03
C THR A 24 26.40 1.60 21.45
N MET A 25 26.33 1.12 20.20
CA MET A 25 25.13 0.44 19.69
C MET A 25 25.24 -1.07 19.98
N ALA A 26 24.91 -1.45 21.22
CA ALA A 26 24.81 -2.85 21.62
C ALA A 26 23.76 -3.55 20.74
N LYS A 27 24.22 -4.34 19.78
CA LYS A 27 23.38 -5.03 18.80
C LYS A 27 22.59 -6.14 19.49
N HIS A 28 21.41 -5.78 20.02
CA HIS A 28 20.49 -6.74 20.64
C HIS A 28 20.31 -7.95 19.71
N PRO A 29 20.52 -9.18 20.20
CA PRO A 29 20.26 -10.36 19.40
C PRO A 29 18.76 -10.45 19.15
N HIS A 30 18.33 -10.13 17.93
CA HIS A 30 16.96 -10.39 17.49
C HIS A 30 16.71 -11.90 17.64
N HIS A 31 15.87 -12.28 18.60
CA HIS A 31 15.50 -13.68 18.80
C HIS A 31 14.83 -14.21 17.52
N HIS A 32 15.58 -15.00 16.75
CA HIS A 32 15.06 -15.69 15.58
C HIS A 32 14.11 -16.79 16.08
N ARG A 33 12.82 -16.46 16.19
CA ARG A 33 11.76 -17.38 16.62
C ARG A 33 11.48 -18.38 15.51
N VAL A 34 12.43 -19.28 15.25
CA VAL A 34 12.29 -20.43 14.35
C VAL A 34 11.42 -21.47 15.03
N GLN A 35 10.12 -21.19 15.04
CA GLN A 35 9.08 -22.21 15.08
C GLN A 35 8.16 -21.96 13.88
N ASN A 36 8.78 -21.91 12.69
CA ASN A 36 8.06 -22.06 11.44
C ASN A 36 7.72 -23.55 11.26
N LYS A 37 6.70 -24.01 12.00
CA LYS A 37 5.79 -24.99 11.41
C LYS A 37 5.11 -24.24 10.28
N ASP A 38 5.41 -24.58 9.03
CA ASP A 38 4.67 -24.04 7.90
C ASP A 38 3.22 -24.47 8.04
N CYS A 39 2.35 -23.52 8.39
CA CYS A 39 0.95 -23.80 8.64
C CYS A 39 0.27 -24.31 7.36
N HIS A 40 -0.46 -25.41 7.47
CA HIS A 40 -1.18 -26.02 6.37
C HIS A 40 -2.17 -25.00 5.76
N ARG A 41 -2.30 -25.03 4.43
CA ARG A 41 -3.01 -24.02 3.66
C ARG A 41 -4.29 -24.63 3.09
N CYS A 42 -5.44 -24.11 3.49
CA CYS A 42 -6.73 -24.54 2.97
C CYS A 42 -6.78 -24.36 1.45
N PRO A 43 -7.24 -25.37 0.67
CA PRO A 43 -7.36 -25.28 -0.78
C PRO A 43 -8.60 -24.44 -1.20
N PRO A 44 -8.72 -24.02 -2.47
CA PRO A 44 -9.91 -23.35 -2.96
C PRO A 44 -11.15 -24.24 -2.77
N GLY A 45 -12.26 -23.66 -2.31
CA GLY A 45 -13.39 -24.42 -1.77
C GLY A 45 -13.45 -24.44 -0.24
N PHE A 46 -12.33 -24.14 0.43
CA PHE A 46 -12.16 -24.24 1.88
C PHE A 46 -11.59 -22.95 2.47
N GLY A 47 -12.00 -22.63 3.68
CA GLY A 47 -11.53 -21.50 4.47
C GLY A 47 -10.99 -21.96 5.82
N VAL A 48 -10.18 -21.11 6.45
CA VAL A 48 -9.70 -21.36 7.81
C VAL A 48 -10.85 -21.22 8.80
N GLU A 49 -11.13 -22.28 9.56
CA GLU A 49 -11.99 -22.25 10.74
C GLU A 49 -11.16 -21.99 12.01
N ARG A 50 -9.98 -22.59 12.09
CA ARG A 50 -9.03 -22.40 13.19
C ARG A 50 -7.63 -22.11 12.66
N HIS A 51 -7.05 -21.00 13.09
CA HIS A 51 -5.65 -20.69 12.80
C HIS A 51 -4.71 -21.69 13.46
N CYS A 52 -3.61 -22.00 12.76
CA CYS A 52 -2.51 -22.76 13.33
C CYS A 52 -1.91 -22.11 14.59
N SER A 53 -1.26 -22.93 15.40
CA SER A 53 -0.52 -22.49 16.58
C SER A 53 0.81 -23.24 16.70
N ARG A 54 1.50 -23.11 17.84
CA ARG A 54 2.66 -23.96 18.16
C ARG A 54 2.28 -25.45 18.23
N PHE A 55 1.06 -25.74 18.67
CA PHE A 55 0.63 -27.06 19.11
C PHE A 55 -0.21 -27.80 18.06
N HIS A 56 -1.17 -27.11 17.42
CA HIS A 56 -2.01 -27.62 16.33
C HIS A 56 -1.75 -26.87 15.02
N ASP A 57 -2.07 -27.51 13.90
CA ASP A 57 -2.01 -26.90 12.57
C ASP A 57 -3.30 -26.13 12.24
N THR A 58 -3.42 -25.59 11.02
CA THR A 58 -4.64 -24.94 10.51
C THR A 58 -5.76 -25.97 10.35
N GLU A 59 -6.96 -25.66 10.84
CA GLU A 59 -8.18 -26.44 10.57
C GLU A 59 -8.99 -25.72 9.48
N CYS A 60 -9.42 -26.48 8.47
CA CYS A 60 -10.01 -25.97 7.23
C CYS A 60 -11.43 -26.50 7.02
N GLY A 61 -12.42 -25.61 7.08
CA GLY A 61 -13.82 -25.91 6.78
C GLY A 61 -14.14 -25.74 5.30
N ALA A 62 -15.11 -26.50 4.79
CA ALA A 62 -15.68 -26.28 3.46
C ALA A 62 -16.55 -25.02 3.47
N CYS A 63 -16.49 -24.19 2.42
CA CYS A 63 -17.31 -22.99 2.35
C CYS A 63 -18.81 -23.35 2.26
N ALA A 64 -19.60 -22.72 3.14
CA ALA A 64 -21.04 -22.85 3.17
C ALA A 64 -21.71 -22.28 1.91
N ALA A 65 -23.03 -22.49 1.79
CA ALA A 65 -23.83 -21.78 0.80
C ALA A 65 -23.63 -20.25 0.91
N ASP A 66 -23.71 -19.57 -0.24
CA ASP A 66 -23.41 -18.14 -0.39
C ASP A 66 -22.02 -17.69 0.12
N HIS A 67 -21.05 -18.60 0.21
CA HIS A 67 -19.65 -18.29 0.55
C HIS A 67 -18.63 -18.97 -0.39
N TYR A 68 -17.45 -18.35 -0.56
CA TYR A 68 -16.37 -18.85 -1.41
C TYR A 68 -14.95 -18.64 -0.83
N SER A 69 -13.99 -19.42 -1.31
CA SER A 69 -12.55 -19.25 -1.08
C SER A 69 -11.78 -19.63 -2.34
N SER A 70 -11.16 -18.65 -3.00
CA SER A 70 -10.52 -18.80 -4.32
C SER A 70 -9.02 -19.11 -4.30
N HIS A 71 -8.36 -19.08 -3.13
CA HIS A 71 -6.89 -19.07 -3.04
C HIS A 71 -6.36 -19.94 -1.90
N VAL A 72 -5.30 -20.71 -2.18
CA VAL A 72 -4.62 -21.57 -1.21
C VAL A 72 -4.03 -20.76 -0.04
N SER A 73 -4.58 -20.88 1.17
CA SER A 73 -4.28 -19.97 2.29
C SER A 73 -4.35 -20.62 3.68
N ALA A 74 -3.37 -20.32 4.54
CA ALA A 74 -3.39 -20.70 5.97
C ALA A 74 -4.08 -19.65 6.88
N TRP A 75 -4.58 -18.55 6.32
CA TRP A 75 -5.04 -17.38 7.09
C TRP A 75 -6.36 -16.76 6.62
N ARG A 76 -6.98 -17.26 5.55
CA ARG A 76 -8.22 -16.68 5.00
C ARG A 76 -9.42 -17.57 5.32
N PRO A 77 -10.50 -17.05 5.94
CA PRO A 77 -11.78 -17.75 6.00
C PRO A 77 -12.44 -17.76 4.61
N CYS A 78 -13.61 -18.40 4.51
CA CYS A 78 -14.49 -18.18 3.37
C CYS A 78 -15.10 -16.77 3.42
N TYR A 79 -15.27 -16.15 2.27
CA TYR A 79 -15.88 -14.83 2.10
C TYR A 79 -17.32 -14.97 1.60
N PRO A 80 -18.27 -14.10 2.00
CA PRO A 80 -19.61 -14.11 1.43
C PRO A 80 -19.55 -13.75 -0.06
N CYS A 81 -20.42 -14.37 -0.86
CA CYS A 81 -20.50 -14.11 -2.30
C CYS A 81 -21.01 -12.69 -2.59
N SER A 82 -20.41 -12.04 -3.58
CA SER A 82 -20.84 -10.78 -4.16
C SER A 82 -22.27 -10.87 -4.72
N ARG A 83 -22.99 -9.73 -4.71
CA ARG A 83 -24.35 -9.61 -5.24
C ARG A 83 -24.40 -8.57 -6.36
N CYS A 84 -24.98 -8.93 -7.50
CA CYS A 84 -25.10 -8.02 -8.64
C CYS A 84 -26.19 -6.97 -8.39
N GLY A 85 -25.81 -5.69 -8.47
CA GLY A 85 -26.69 -4.54 -8.29
C GLY A 85 -27.61 -4.26 -9.48
N ALA A 86 -28.25 -3.09 -9.48
CA ALA A 86 -29.11 -2.64 -10.56
C ALA A 86 -28.32 -2.48 -11.89
N GLY A 87 -28.94 -2.86 -13.01
CA GLY A 87 -28.30 -2.84 -14.34
C GLY A 87 -27.25 -3.94 -14.58
N LEU A 88 -27.04 -4.82 -13.60
CA LEU A 88 -26.09 -5.94 -13.68
C LEU A 88 -26.78 -7.29 -13.48
N TYR A 89 -26.34 -8.29 -14.23
CA TYR A 89 -26.78 -9.68 -14.14
C TYR A 89 -25.64 -10.61 -13.70
N VAL A 90 -26.01 -11.77 -13.16
CA VAL A 90 -25.12 -12.85 -12.72
C VAL A 90 -24.64 -13.62 -13.95
N ALA A 91 -23.51 -13.22 -14.52
CA ALA A 91 -22.85 -13.94 -15.61
C ALA A 91 -22.34 -15.31 -15.15
N HIS A 92 -21.77 -15.39 -13.95
CA HIS A 92 -21.42 -16.66 -13.30
C HIS A 92 -21.92 -16.67 -11.85
N LYS A 93 -22.65 -17.73 -11.49
CA LYS A 93 -23.10 -17.96 -10.11
C LYS A 93 -21.90 -18.30 -9.22
N CYS A 94 -21.95 -17.87 -7.96
CA CYS A 94 -20.95 -18.20 -6.96
C CYS A 94 -20.83 -19.73 -6.75
N THR A 95 -19.63 -20.19 -6.41
CA THR A 95 -19.32 -21.55 -6.00
C THR A 95 -18.39 -21.50 -4.78
N ALA A 96 -18.24 -22.60 -4.04
CA ALA A 96 -17.32 -22.65 -2.89
C ALA A 96 -15.88 -22.19 -3.21
N ASN A 97 -15.45 -22.23 -4.49
CA ASN A 97 -14.13 -21.80 -4.94
C ASN A 97 -14.09 -20.54 -5.83
N ARG A 98 -15.22 -19.89 -6.14
CA ARG A 98 -15.28 -18.68 -6.99
C ARG A 98 -16.43 -17.76 -6.59
N ASP A 99 -16.17 -16.45 -6.58
CA ASP A 99 -17.21 -15.45 -6.34
C ASP A 99 -18.27 -15.41 -7.47
N THR A 100 -19.41 -14.79 -7.19
CA THR A 100 -20.35 -14.32 -8.21
C THR A 100 -19.63 -13.38 -9.18
N VAL A 101 -19.75 -13.63 -10.49
CA VAL A 101 -19.31 -12.67 -11.52
C VAL A 101 -20.53 -11.95 -12.07
N CYS A 102 -20.50 -10.63 -11.97
CA CYS A 102 -21.53 -9.73 -12.49
C CYS A 102 -21.08 -9.11 -13.82
N ASP A 103 -22.01 -8.97 -14.77
CA ASP A 103 -21.81 -8.30 -16.06
C ASP A 103 -23.01 -7.38 -16.37
N SER A 104 -22.85 -6.51 -17.36
CA SER A 104 -23.76 -5.40 -17.69
C SER A 104 -24.82 -5.76 -18.74
N CYS A 105 -26.01 -5.16 -18.62
CA CYS A 105 -27.11 -5.34 -19.56
C CYS A 105 -26.90 -4.70 -20.96
N HIS A 106 -25.68 -4.30 -21.34
CA HIS A 106 -25.42 -3.54 -22.58
C HIS A 106 -25.45 -4.39 -23.87
N THR A 107 -25.49 -5.72 -23.77
CA THR A 107 -25.42 -6.64 -24.92
C THR A 107 -26.79 -7.24 -25.25
N TYR A 108 -27.51 -6.67 -26.22
CA TYR A 108 -28.79 -7.22 -26.71
C TYR A 108 -28.68 -8.64 -27.31
N ARG A 109 -27.47 -9.04 -27.75
CA ARG A 109 -27.10 -10.45 -27.96
C ARG A 109 -26.47 -11.02 -26.69
N GLY A 110 -27.25 -11.08 -25.61
CA GLY A 110 -26.79 -11.64 -24.34
C GLY A 110 -26.56 -13.15 -24.42
N PRO A 111 -25.83 -13.72 -23.45
CA PRO A 111 -25.69 -15.18 -23.34
C PRO A 111 -27.04 -15.83 -23.00
N HIS A 112 -27.19 -17.13 -23.30
CA HIS A 112 -28.32 -17.92 -22.82
C HIS A 112 -28.25 -18.09 -21.29
N ASN A 113 -28.87 -17.16 -20.56
CA ASN A 113 -28.84 -17.07 -19.10
C ASN A 113 -30.16 -16.48 -18.58
N GLU A 114 -30.83 -17.20 -17.68
CA GLU A 114 -32.10 -16.81 -17.06
C GLU A 114 -32.00 -15.47 -16.31
N ASP A 115 -30.92 -15.23 -15.57
CA ASP A 115 -30.76 -14.00 -14.78
C ASP A 115 -30.43 -12.79 -15.67
N PHE A 116 -29.84 -13.01 -16.86
CA PHE A 116 -29.77 -11.98 -17.90
C PHE A 116 -31.17 -11.63 -18.44
N TYR A 117 -32.00 -12.63 -18.77
CA TYR A 117 -33.34 -12.38 -19.28
C TYR A 117 -34.21 -11.62 -18.26
N GLU A 118 -34.29 -12.12 -17.02
CA GLU A 118 -35.10 -11.51 -15.95
C GLU A 118 -34.66 -10.09 -15.58
N ARG A 119 -33.35 -9.77 -15.61
CA ARG A 119 -32.85 -8.44 -15.19
C ARG A 119 -32.67 -7.44 -16.32
N CYS A 120 -32.29 -7.90 -17.51
CA CYS A 120 -31.89 -7.04 -18.62
C CYS A 120 -32.94 -6.94 -19.72
N VAL A 121 -33.71 -8.02 -19.96
CA VAL A 121 -34.61 -8.12 -21.12
C VAL A 121 -36.06 -7.90 -20.70
N LYS A 122 -36.53 -8.64 -19.69
CA LYS A 122 -37.91 -8.59 -19.20
C LYS A 122 -38.39 -7.18 -18.82
N PRO A 123 -37.62 -6.34 -18.08
CA PRO A 123 -38.04 -4.97 -17.80
C PRO A 123 -38.17 -4.09 -19.06
N LEU A 124 -37.48 -4.43 -20.15
CA LEU A 124 -37.61 -3.74 -21.44
C LEU A 124 -38.82 -4.23 -22.24
N LEU A 125 -39.25 -5.49 -22.10
CA LEU A 125 -40.52 -5.99 -22.67
C LEU A 125 -41.73 -5.42 -21.91
N ASP A 126 -41.65 -5.41 -20.58
CA ASP A 126 -42.65 -4.78 -19.71
C ASP A 126 -42.68 -3.26 -19.96
N SER A 127 -41.52 -2.61 -20.19
CA SER A 127 -41.49 -1.21 -20.61
C SER A 127 -42.06 -1.02 -22.03
N ALA A 128 -41.74 -1.86 -23.00
CA ALA A 128 -42.22 -1.71 -24.38
C ALA A 128 -43.74 -1.87 -24.52
N THR A 129 -44.33 -2.76 -23.73
CA THR A 129 -45.80 -2.93 -23.66
C THR A 129 -46.49 -1.75 -22.98
N ASN A 130 -45.82 -1.05 -22.06
CA ASN A 130 -46.32 0.20 -21.44
C ASN A 130 -45.95 1.48 -22.23
N ALA A 131 -44.90 1.46 -23.05
CA ALA A 131 -44.36 2.63 -23.75
C ALA A 131 -45.03 2.93 -25.10
N THR A 132 -46.24 2.41 -25.33
CA THR A 132 -47.02 2.74 -26.54
C THR A 132 -47.52 4.20 -26.52
N ASP A 133 -47.46 4.87 -25.35
CA ASP A 133 -48.02 6.20 -25.11
C ASP A 133 -47.02 7.38 -24.95
N SER A 134 -45.68 7.18 -24.96
CA SER A 134 -44.75 8.31 -24.71
C SER A 134 -43.33 8.20 -25.32
N VAL A 135 -42.90 9.22 -26.07
CA VAL A 135 -41.55 9.33 -26.68
C VAL A 135 -40.97 10.75 -26.55
N HIS A 136 -39.80 10.91 -25.92
CA HIS A 136 -38.90 12.07 -26.11
C HIS A 136 -37.44 11.78 -25.66
N SER A 137 -36.43 12.38 -26.33
CA SER A 137 -34.98 12.05 -26.17
C SER A 137 -34.05 13.23 -26.49
N GLN A 138 -32.87 13.39 -25.84
CA GLN A 138 -31.68 14.13 -26.36
C GLN A 138 -30.37 14.09 -25.48
N SER A 139 -29.24 14.63 -26.02
CA SER A 139 -27.84 14.68 -25.49
C SER A 139 -26.99 15.70 -26.35
N SER A 140 -25.69 16.12 -26.21
CA SER A 140 -24.44 15.56 -25.62
C SER A 140 -23.24 16.57 -25.49
N HIS A 141 -22.20 16.22 -24.71
CA HIS A 141 -20.72 16.42 -24.91
C HIS A 141 -19.93 17.79 -24.84
N ALA A 142 -18.69 17.74 -24.26
CA ALA A 142 -17.41 18.46 -24.60
C ALA A 142 -17.26 20.02 -24.44
N LYS A 143 -16.09 20.73 -24.53
CA LYS A 143 -14.63 20.68 -24.08
C LYS A 143 -13.84 21.93 -24.68
N GLU A 144 -12.58 22.39 -24.45
CA GLU A 144 -11.36 22.13 -23.59
C GLU A 144 -10.22 23.24 -23.72
N SER A 145 -9.49 23.58 -22.63
CA SER A 145 -8.08 24.12 -22.50
C SER A 145 -7.63 25.59 -22.80
N GLU A 146 -6.49 26.02 -22.18
CA GLU A 146 -5.78 27.33 -22.26
C GLU A 146 -4.21 27.17 -22.21
N SER A 147 -3.39 28.25 -22.23
CA SER A 147 -1.89 28.21 -22.32
C SER A 147 -1.12 29.40 -21.67
N VAL A 148 0.23 29.33 -21.53
CA VAL A 148 1.08 30.29 -20.74
C VAL A 148 2.44 30.63 -21.41
N VAL A 149 3.06 31.78 -21.07
CA VAL A 149 4.28 32.39 -21.68
C VAL A 149 5.46 32.49 -20.68
N ALA A 150 6.71 32.67 -21.16
CA ALA A 150 7.95 32.77 -20.36
C ALA A 150 8.83 34.01 -20.72
N VAL A 151 9.80 34.37 -19.85
CA VAL A 151 10.71 35.54 -19.99
C VAL A 151 12.11 35.24 -19.37
N ASP A 152 13.18 35.75 -19.98
CA ASP A 152 14.60 35.61 -19.56
C ASP A 152 15.18 36.85 -18.84
N ILE A 153 16.27 36.67 -18.06
CA ILE A 153 17.08 37.74 -17.45
C ILE A 153 18.59 37.40 -17.59
N ALA A 154 19.45 38.41 -17.77
CA ALA A 154 20.85 38.22 -18.18
C ALA A 154 21.91 38.96 -17.33
N ARG A 155 23.12 38.34 -17.21
CA ARG A 155 24.41 38.90 -16.71
C ARG A 155 24.42 39.25 -15.21
N GLY A 156 25.55 39.29 -14.47
CA GLY A 156 26.95 38.93 -14.75
C GLY A 156 27.88 39.66 -13.74
N VAL A 157 28.68 38.93 -12.93
CA VAL A 157 29.34 39.48 -11.71
C VAL A 157 30.83 39.06 -11.64
N PRO A 158 31.77 39.95 -11.21
CA PRO A 158 33.23 39.73 -11.34
C PRO A 158 33.88 38.81 -10.29
N ALA A 159 35.08 38.34 -10.62
CA ALA A 159 35.74 37.16 -10.03
C ALA A 159 36.39 37.34 -8.63
N SER A 160 36.55 38.55 -8.11
CA SER A 160 37.25 38.79 -6.82
C SER A 160 36.50 38.23 -5.60
N VAL A 161 35.20 37.97 -5.72
CA VAL A 161 34.36 37.40 -4.65
C VAL A 161 34.62 35.89 -4.44
N ILE A 162 35.28 35.21 -5.39
CA ILE A 162 35.33 33.74 -5.49
C ILE A 162 36.23 33.08 -4.42
N VAL A 163 37.34 33.71 -4.02
CA VAL A 163 38.38 33.02 -3.23
C VAL A 163 38.03 32.94 -1.73
N ALA A 164 37.60 34.04 -1.12
CA ALA A 164 37.20 34.03 0.30
C ALA A 164 35.89 33.25 0.53
N SER A 165 34.97 33.27 -0.46
CA SER A 165 33.74 32.48 -0.40
C SER A 165 34.00 30.98 -0.52
N GLY A 166 35.00 30.53 -1.27
CA GLY A 166 35.31 29.10 -1.48
C GLY A 166 35.49 28.29 -0.19
N VAL A 167 36.19 28.82 0.83
CA VAL A 167 36.39 28.12 2.11
C VAL A 167 35.11 28.05 2.95
N VAL A 168 34.33 29.14 2.95
CA VAL A 168 33.05 29.23 3.67
C VAL A 168 31.99 28.33 3.01
N ILE A 169 31.94 28.32 1.67
CA ILE A 169 31.10 27.41 0.88
C ILE A 169 31.52 25.96 1.11
N GLY A 170 32.83 25.66 1.18
CA GLY A 170 33.34 24.31 1.45
C GLY A 170 32.90 23.77 2.83
N THR A 171 33.06 24.57 3.88
CA THR A 171 32.61 24.17 5.24
C THR A 171 31.09 24.05 5.34
N ILE A 172 30.33 25.00 4.78
CA ILE A 172 28.86 24.91 4.71
C ILE A 172 28.43 23.68 3.91
N ALA A 173 29.05 23.37 2.78
CA ALA A 173 28.73 22.19 1.97
C ALA A 173 28.98 20.88 2.73
N VAL A 174 30.10 20.75 3.44
CA VAL A 174 30.37 19.56 4.28
C VAL A 174 29.34 19.43 5.40
N VAL A 175 28.98 20.53 6.09
CA VAL A 175 27.95 20.52 7.13
C VAL A 175 26.57 20.15 6.56
N LEU A 176 26.18 20.70 5.40
CA LEU A 176 24.92 20.38 4.74
C LEU A 176 24.89 18.93 4.23
N LEU A 177 25.99 18.40 3.70
CA LEU A 177 26.09 16.99 3.28
C LEU A 177 26.00 16.05 4.49
N ALA A 178 26.68 16.36 5.60
CA ALA A 178 26.58 15.58 6.83
C ALA A 178 25.16 15.64 7.42
N ALA A 179 24.55 16.82 7.51
CA ALA A 179 23.18 17.00 7.96
C ALA A 179 22.17 16.28 7.04
N CYS A 180 22.38 16.32 5.72
CA CYS A 180 21.56 15.60 4.75
C CYS A 180 21.74 14.07 4.86
N PHE A 181 22.96 13.57 5.09
CA PHE A 181 23.20 12.15 5.36
C PHE A 181 22.52 11.70 6.65
N ILE A 182 22.62 12.47 7.73
CA ILE A 182 21.92 12.21 9.00
C ILE A 182 20.40 12.26 8.80
N ALA A 183 19.88 13.24 8.06
CA ALA A 183 18.46 13.39 7.78
C ALA A 183 17.91 12.30 6.85
N THR A 184 18.66 11.85 5.84
CA THR A 184 18.27 10.73 4.96
C THR A 184 18.38 9.39 5.67
N ARG A 185 19.39 9.19 6.53
CA ARG A 185 19.45 8.04 7.45
C ARG A 185 18.24 8.05 8.40
N ARG A 186 17.92 9.17 9.06
CA ARG A 186 16.70 9.32 9.89
C ARG A 186 15.41 9.06 9.10
N LYS A 187 15.27 9.61 7.88
CA LYS A 187 14.11 9.36 7.00
C LYS A 187 14.02 7.90 6.54
N ASN A 188 15.14 7.21 6.31
CA ASN A 188 15.14 5.79 5.99
C ASN A 188 14.85 4.92 7.22
N CYS A 189 15.39 5.23 8.40
CA CYS A 189 14.98 4.56 9.65
C CYS A 189 13.46 4.73 9.87
N ARG A 190 12.91 5.94 9.72
CA ARG A 190 11.46 6.20 9.85
C ARG A 190 10.62 5.52 8.76
N ARG A 191 11.16 5.27 7.56
CA ARG A 191 10.52 4.44 6.51
C ARG A 191 10.66 2.93 6.72
N VAL A 192 11.64 2.47 7.51
CA VAL A 192 11.74 1.07 7.97
C VAL A 192 10.73 0.82 9.10
N ASP A 193 10.64 1.77 10.04
CA ASP A 193 9.67 1.82 11.14
C ASP A 193 8.22 1.75 10.60
N GLN A 194 7.86 2.62 9.65
CA GLN A 194 6.54 2.59 8.99
C GLN A 194 6.28 1.39 8.05
N ARG A 195 7.22 0.45 7.85
CA ARG A 195 7.00 -0.74 7.00
C ARG A 195 6.55 -1.99 7.77
N TYR A 196 6.50 -1.94 9.09
CA TYR A 196 6.01 -3.04 9.93
C TYR A 196 4.90 -2.55 10.86
N PRO A 197 3.63 -2.92 10.63
CA PRO A 197 2.57 -2.68 11.60
C PRO A 197 2.71 -3.67 12.77
N TYR A 198 3.58 -3.37 13.73
CA TYR A 198 3.58 -4.08 15.01
C TYR A 198 2.27 -3.76 15.72
N ILE A 199 1.39 -4.75 15.84
CA ILE A 199 0.21 -4.63 16.70
C ILE A 199 0.74 -4.58 18.14
N ALA A 200 0.66 -3.41 18.77
CA ALA A 200 1.05 -3.22 20.16
C ALA A 200 0.02 -3.88 21.09
N VAL A 201 0.10 -5.21 21.22
CA VAL A 201 -0.68 -5.96 22.22
C VAL A 201 -0.30 -5.42 23.59
N SER A 202 -1.27 -4.83 24.28
CA SER A 202 -1.05 -4.31 25.63
C SER A 202 -0.70 -5.46 26.55
N THR A 203 0.51 -5.48 27.10
CA THR A 203 0.92 -6.42 28.15
C THR A 203 0.37 -5.96 29.51
N LYS A 204 -0.95 -5.86 29.56
CA LYS A 204 -1.82 -6.02 30.73
C LYS A 204 -2.83 -7.08 30.27
N GLU A 205 -2.83 -8.30 30.78
CA GLU A 205 -2.41 -8.71 32.11
C GLU A 205 -1.13 -9.58 32.15
N ALA A 206 -0.60 -9.74 33.37
CA ALA A 206 0.40 -10.73 33.71
C ALA A 206 -0.21 -11.80 34.62
N VAL A 207 0.32 -13.03 34.49
CA VAL A 207 0.34 -14.13 35.48
C VAL A 207 -0.57 -13.98 36.70
N MET A 208 -1.71 -14.67 36.70
CA MET A 208 -2.18 -15.49 37.82
C MET A 208 -3.38 -16.36 37.43
N LEU A 209 -3.12 -17.65 37.13
CA LEU A 209 -3.87 -18.86 37.52
C LEU A 209 -3.18 -20.09 36.90
#